data_AF-A0AAV4VLT4-F1
#
_entry.id   AF-A0AAV4VLT4-F1
#
_cell.length_a   1.000
_cell.length_b   1.000
_cell.length_c   1.000
_cell.angle_alpha   90.00
_cell.angle_beta   90.00
_cell.angle_gamma   90.00
#
_symmetry.space_group_name_H-M   'P 1'
#
loop_
_entity.id
_entity.type
_entity.pdbx_description
1 polymer ?
#
loop_
_entity_poly.entity_id
_entity_poly.type
_entity_poly.pdbx_seq_one_letter_code
_entity_poly.pdbx_strand_id
1 'polypeptide(L)'
;MLMGLSSQKTLFSVLATIFFCVAVAECGNVYKIGVGIADITGPAAEINMMGYAQLGQRTAGIHLRQFSRAFVVDDGKSRILFISIDAGMTSQVIYLEVVKALKEKYGSLYSEKNVCISSTHTHSGPGGFLQYALYIVTSQGFIRQSYDSIIQGILKSVEMAHGNIQPGYIFWNEGDLYNASINRSPTSYLNNPAEERES
;
A
#
# COMPACT_ATOMS: atom_id res chain seq x y z
N MET A 1 40.89 -38.12 -77.66
CA MET A 1 40.88 -39.29 -76.76
C MET A 1 41.40 -38.77 -75.42
N LEU A 2 40.61 -38.38 -74.42
CA LEU A 2 39.41 -38.96 -73.82
C LEU A 2 38.37 -37.87 -73.44
N MET A 3 37.13 -38.31 -73.32
CA MET A 3 35.91 -37.58 -72.91
C MET A 3 35.86 -37.30 -71.40
N GLY A 4 35.02 -36.33 -70.99
CA GLY A 4 34.53 -36.22 -69.61
C GLY A 4 33.57 -35.04 -69.42
N LEU A 5 32.25 -35.32 -69.40
CA LEU A 5 31.13 -34.39 -69.19
C LEU A 5 30.84 -34.07 -67.70
N SER A 6 30.01 -33.04 -67.52
CA SER A 6 29.00 -32.80 -66.46
C SER A 6 29.42 -31.83 -65.34
N SER A 7 28.84 -30.63 -65.25
CA SER A 7 27.49 -30.25 -64.79
C SER A 7 27.33 -30.31 -63.27
N GLN A 8 27.35 -29.14 -62.61
CA GLN A 8 26.27 -28.78 -61.68
C GLN A 8 26.31 -27.29 -61.32
N LYS A 9 25.22 -26.63 -61.70
CA LYS A 9 24.80 -25.32 -61.21
C LYS A 9 24.23 -25.48 -59.80
N THR A 10 24.16 -24.36 -59.08
CA THR A 10 23.25 -24.07 -57.96
C THR A 10 23.69 -24.57 -56.59
N LEU A 11 24.03 -23.66 -55.66
CA LEU A 11 23.21 -23.45 -54.46
C LEU A 11 23.64 -22.16 -53.72
N PHE A 12 22.99 -21.04 -54.06
CA PHE A 12 22.81 -19.94 -53.12
C PHE A 12 21.87 -20.46 -52.02
N SER A 13 22.41 -20.75 -50.84
CA SER A 13 21.63 -21.15 -49.67
C SER A 13 21.67 -20.02 -48.65
N VAL A 14 20.61 -19.23 -48.68
CA VAL A 14 20.24 -18.18 -47.74
C VAL A 14 20.29 -18.73 -46.31
N LEU A 15 21.28 -18.30 -45.51
CA LEU A 15 21.25 -18.43 -44.06
C LEU A 15 20.26 -17.39 -43.51
N ALA A 16 18.97 -17.69 -43.66
CA ALA A 16 17.93 -17.02 -42.90
C ALA A 16 18.05 -17.50 -41.46
N THR A 17 18.72 -16.70 -40.63
CA THR A 17 18.72 -16.86 -39.18
C THR A 17 17.27 -16.78 -38.73
N ILE A 18 16.67 -17.94 -38.45
CA ILE A 18 15.36 -18.05 -37.82
C ILE A 18 15.52 -17.43 -36.44
N PHE A 19 15.15 -16.16 -36.33
CA PHE A 19 14.89 -15.51 -35.06
C PHE A 19 13.63 -16.17 -34.53
N PHE A 20 13.80 -17.32 -33.85
CA PHE A 20 12.72 -17.96 -33.12
C PHE A 20 12.41 -17.05 -31.94
N CYS A 21 11.51 -16.09 -32.17
CA CYS A 21 10.80 -15.39 -31.11
C CYS A 21 10.12 -16.48 -30.29
N VAL A 22 10.78 -16.91 -29.22
CA VAL A 22 10.08 -17.52 -28.11
C VAL A 22 9.16 -16.43 -27.59
N ALA A 23 7.91 -16.45 -28.05
CA ALA A 23 6.83 -15.79 -27.36
C ALA A 23 6.81 -16.43 -25.97
N VAL A 24 7.48 -15.77 -25.02
CA VAL A 24 7.29 -16.07 -23.60
C VAL A 24 5.81 -15.88 -23.39
N ALA A 25 5.10 -16.97 -23.13
CA ALA A 25 3.70 -16.90 -22.74
C ALA A 25 3.63 -15.90 -21.57
N GLU A 26 2.91 -14.81 -21.80
CA GLU A 26 2.78 -13.70 -20.85
C GLU A 26 2.03 -14.23 -19.63
N CYS A 27 2.78 -14.81 -18.69
CA CYS A 27 2.26 -15.30 -17.43
C CYS A 27 2.01 -14.07 -16.54
N GLY A 28 0.83 -13.48 -16.72
CA GLY A 28 0.34 -12.33 -15.95
C GLY A 28 0.45 -11.01 -16.70
N ASN A 29 -0.57 -10.16 -16.56
CA ASN A 29 -0.51 -8.79 -17.03
C ASN A 29 0.66 -8.07 -16.32
N VAL A 30 1.57 -7.46 -17.08
CA VAL A 30 2.64 -6.64 -16.51
C VAL A 30 2.03 -5.37 -15.93
N TYR A 31 2.16 -5.17 -14.62
CA TYR A 31 1.72 -3.97 -13.93
C TYR A 31 2.87 -2.95 -13.84
N LYS A 32 2.51 -1.68 -13.73
CA LYS A 32 3.40 -0.61 -13.27
C LYS A 32 3.23 -0.47 -11.77
N ILE A 33 4.26 -0.82 -11.01
CA ILE A 33 4.24 -0.90 -9.55
C ILE A 33 5.24 0.09 -8.97
N GLY A 34 4.79 0.93 -8.05
CA GLY A 34 5.62 1.87 -7.31
C GLY A 34 5.48 1.66 -5.81
N VAL A 35 6.59 1.69 -5.08
CA VAL A 35 6.61 1.54 -3.61
C VAL A 35 7.35 2.68 -2.95
N GLY A 36 6.83 3.14 -1.81
CA GLY A 36 7.43 4.22 -1.05
C GLY A 36 7.15 4.08 0.44
N ILE A 37 8.12 4.46 1.26
CA ILE A 37 8.03 4.45 2.71
C ILE A 37 8.53 5.77 3.26
N ALA A 38 7.80 6.36 4.21
CA ALA A 38 8.22 7.58 4.88
C ALA A 38 7.75 7.62 6.35
N ASP A 39 8.49 8.34 7.18
CA ASP A 39 8.21 8.51 8.61
C ASP A 39 6.93 9.35 8.82
N ILE A 40 6.05 8.90 9.71
CA ILE A 40 4.84 9.62 10.16
C ILE A 40 4.84 9.84 11.69
N THR A 41 5.95 9.54 12.37
CA THR A 41 6.07 9.59 13.83
C THR A 41 5.77 11.00 14.34
N GLY A 42 4.71 11.10 15.16
CA GLY A 42 4.34 12.35 15.84
C GLY A 42 5.17 12.63 17.10
N PRO A 43 4.66 13.49 18.01
CA PRO A 43 5.38 13.88 19.23
C PRO A 43 5.70 12.71 20.16
N ALA A 44 6.96 12.61 20.55
CA ALA A 44 7.49 11.51 21.36
C ALA A 44 7.25 11.66 22.87
N ALA A 45 6.78 12.82 23.33
CA ALA A 45 6.58 13.11 24.74
C ALA A 45 5.25 13.82 25.01
N GLU A 46 4.64 13.50 26.14
CA GLU A 46 3.51 14.18 26.79
C GLU A 46 2.19 14.21 26.03
N ILE A 47 2.09 13.55 24.86
CA ILE A 47 0.84 13.42 24.11
C ILE A 47 0.15 12.11 24.47
N ASN A 48 -1.16 12.15 24.75
CA ASN A 48 -1.94 10.95 25.01
C ASN A 48 -1.87 9.99 23.81
N MET A 49 -1.68 8.70 24.08
CA MET A 49 -1.62 7.68 23.02
C MET A 49 -3.02 7.35 22.53
N MET A 50 -3.17 7.15 21.22
CA MET A 50 -4.44 6.81 20.58
C MET A 50 -4.74 5.31 20.72
N GLY A 51 -5.96 4.96 21.14
CA GLY A 51 -6.43 3.56 21.18
C GLY A 51 -7.14 3.21 22.47
N TYR A 52 -6.42 3.14 23.59
CA TYR A 52 -6.96 2.64 24.87
C TYR A 52 -7.84 3.63 25.63
N ALA A 53 -7.92 4.89 25.18
CA ALA A 53 -8.68 5.95 25.84
C ALA A 53 -8.29 6.18 27.32
N GLN A 54 -7.03 5.90 27.68
CA GLN A 54 -6.52 6.05 29.04
C GLN A 54 -5.79 7.39 29.20
N LEU A 55 -6.32 8.31 30.01
CA LEU A 55 -5.77 9.67 30.20
C LEU A 55 -4.30 9.69 30.65
N GLY A 56 -3.91 8.72 31.48
CA GLY A 56 -2.53 8.59 31.99
C GLY A 56 -1.54 8.00 30.98
N GLN A 57 -2.02 7.45 29.86
CA GLN A 57 -1.15 6.84 28.86
C GLN A 57 -0.64 7.92 27.90
N ARG A 58 0.53 8.48 28.20
CA ARG A 58 1.18 9.51 27.38
C ARG A 58 2.45 8.97 26.74
N THR A 59 2.80 9.48 25.57
CA THR A 59 4.09 9.23 24.95
C THR A 59 5.21 9.68 25.88
N ALA A 60 6.25 8.87 26.01
CA ALA A 60 7.39 9.10 26.91
C ALA A 60 8.71 8.62 26.29
N GLY A 61 8.77 8.57 24.96
CA GLY A 61 9.89 8.02 24.20
C GLY A 61 9.41 7.33 22.93
N ILE A 62 10.36 6.69 22.24
CA ILE A 62 10.13 5.94 21.00
C ILE A 62 10.78 4.57 21.16
N HIS A 63 10.00 3.50 20.99
CA HIS A 63 10.54 2.16 20.80
C HIS A 63 10.88 1.93 19.33
N LEU A 64 9.90 2.06 18.44
CA LEU A 64 10.05 2.04 16.99
C LEU A 64 9.32 3.25 16.39
N ARG A 65 9.80 3.72 15.24
CA ARG A 65 9.10 4.75 14.46
C ARG A 65 7.86 4.20 13.76
N GLN A 66 6.95 5.09 13.44
CA GLN A 66 5.72 4.83 12.70
C GLN A 66 5.93 5.25 11.24
N PHE A 67 5.49 4.42 10.29
CA PHE A 67 5.68 4.68 8.87
C PHE A 67 4.38 4.69 8.08
N SER A 68 4.35 5.50 7.02
CA SER A 68 3.44 5.35 5.90
C SER A 68 4.11 4.53 4.81
N ARG A 69 3.42 3.49 4.32
CA ARG A 69 3.85 2.62 3.22
C ARG A 69 2.85 2.74 2.08
N ALA A 70 3.27 3.35 0.98
CA ALA A 70 2.46 3.59 -0.20
C ALA A 70 2.79 2.60 -1.33
N PHE A 71 1.75 2.10 -1.97
CA PHE A 71 1.79 1.15 -3.08
C PHE A 71 0.95 1.71 -4.22
N VAL A 72 1.61 2.06 -5.32
CA VAL A 72 0.95 2.42 -6.58
C VAL A 72 0.91 1.17 -7.45
N VAL A 73 -0.27 0.82 -7.96
CA VAL A 73 -0.44 -0.25 -8.94
C VAL A 73 -1.24 0.30 -10.12
N ASP A 74 -0.75 0.09 -11.33
CA ASP A 74 -1.34 0.58 -12.57
C ASP A 74 -1.28 -0.52 -13.64
N ASP A 75 -2.43 -0.84 -14.23
CA ASP A 75 -2.59 -1.91 -15.24
C ASP A 75 -2.60 -1.36 -16.69
N GLY A 76 -2.27 -0.08 -16.88
CA GLY A 76 -2.32 0.64 -18.15
C GLY A 76 -3.68 1.27 -18.47
N LYS A 77 -4.75 0.92 -17.75
CA LYS A 77 -6.11 1.49 -17.90
C LYS A 77 -6.54 2.25 -16.65
N SER A 78 -6.26 1.68 -15.49
CA SER A 78 -6.62 2.17 -14.17
C SER A 78 -5.42 2.13 -13.24
N ARG A 79 -5.40 3.05 -12.29
CA ARG A 79 -4.38 3.15 -11.25
C ARG A 79 -5.04 3.18 -9.89
N ILE A 80 -4.50 2.42 -8.94
CA ILE A 80 -4.84 2.49 -7.53
C ILE A 80 -3.64 2.97 -6.71
N LEU A 81 -3.93 3.64 -5.60
CA LEU A 81 -2.98 4.00 -4.56
C LEU A 81 -3.48 3.44 -3.23
N PHE A 82 -2.79 2.43 -2.72
CA PHE A 82 -3.02 1.89 -1.39
C PHE A 82 -1.94 2.38 -0.43
N ILE A 83 -2.35 2.89 0.72
CA ILE A 83 -1.46 3.41 1.75
C ILE A 83 -1.76 2.70 3.06
N SER A 84 -0.76 2.04 3.63
CA SER A 84 -0.83 1.48 4.98
C SER A 84 -0.03 2.34 5.94
N ILE A 85 -0.65 2.83 7.01
CA ILE A 85 -0.01 3.68 8.01
C ILE A 85 0.05 3.00 9.39
N ASP A 86 1.18 3.16 10.06
CA ASP A 86 1.34 2.76 11.46
C ASP A 86 0.66 3.78 12.38
N ALA A 87 -0.66 3.68 12.52
CA ALA A 87 -1.47 4.54 13.38
C ALA A 87 -2.65 3.77 13.98
N GLY A 88 -3.32 4.36 14.99
CA GLY A 88 -4.53 3.78 15.59
C GLY A 88 -5.70 3.73 14.61
N MET A 89 -5.88 4.74 13.78
CA MET A 89 -6.90 4.78 12.74
C MET A 89 -6.60 5.93 11.78
N THR A 90 -7.21 5.89 10.59
CA THR A 90 -7.16 7.01 9.65
C THR A 90 -8.34 7.92 9.96
N SER A 91 -8.10 9.21 10.18
CA SER A 91 -9.18 10.18 10.38
C SER A 91 -9.72 10.70 9.04
N GLN A 92 -10.98 11.12 9.00
CA GLN A 92 -11.58 11.69 7.79
C GLN A 92 -10.84 12.96 7.35
N VAL A 93 -10.43 13.83 8.27
CA VAL A 93 -9.68 15.06 7.97
C VAL A 93 -8.33 14.74 7.34
N ILE A 94 -7.62 13.70 7.81
CA ILE A 94 -6.38 13.25 7.17
C ILE A 94 -6.67 12.78 5.74
N TYR A 95 -7.70 11.96 5.54
CA TYR A 95 -8.04 11.46 4.21
C TYR A 95 -8.37 12.60 3.23
N LEU A 96 -9.23 13.53 3.65
CA LEU A 96 -9.63 14.67 2.81
C LEU A 96 -8.44 15.56 2.47
N GLU A 97 -7.58 15.87 3.44
CA GLU A 97 -6.40 16.72 3.19
C GLU A 97 -5.38 16.02 2.30
N VAL A 98 -5.14 14.72 2.47
CA VAL A 98 -4.25 13.94 1.60
C VAL A 98 -4.81 13.92 0.17
N VAL A 99 -6.08 13.57 -0.03
CA VAL A 99 -6.68 13.51 -1.37
C VAL A 99 -6.66 14.89 -2.03
N LYS A 100 -6.96 15.96 -1.29
CA LYS A 100 -6.86 17.33 -1.77
C LYS A 100 -5.44 17.66 -2.24
N ALA A 101 -4.42 17.42 -1.40
CA ALA A 101 -3.03 17.69 -1.75
C ALA A 101 -2.55 16.83 -2.95
N LEU A 102 -3.01 15.58 -3.06
CA LEU A 102 -2.72 14.73 -4.22
C LEU A 102 -3.38 15.26 -5.50
N LYS A 103 -4.61 15.77 -5.42
CA LYS A 103 -5.29 16.41 -6.56
C LYS A 103 -4.56 17.69 -7.01
N GLU A 104 -4.12 18.50 -6.06
CA GLU A 104 -3.35 19.72 -6.35
C GLU A 104 -2.02 19.39 -7.04
N LYS A 105 -1.33 18.32 -6.62
CA LYS A 105 -0.02 17.94 -7.16
C LYS A 105 -0.07 17.11 -8.45
N TYR A 106 -1.06 16.22 -8.58
CA TYR A 106 -1.11 15.21 -9.65
C TYR A 106 -2.38 15.30 -10.52
N GLY A 107 -3.20 16.34 -10.36
CA GLY A 107 -4.43 16.54 -11.12
C GLY A 107 -5.47 15.46 -10.82
N SER A 108 -6.07 14.88 -11.85
CA SER A 108 -7.11 13.84 -11.71
C SER A 108 -6.55 12.43 -11.44
N LEU A 109 -5.23 12.26 -11.36
CA LEU A 109 -4.60 10.95 -11.26
C LEU A 109 -4.93 10.21 -9.96
N TYR A 110 -5.07 10.95 -8.86
CA TYR A 110 -5.42 10.44 -7.54
C TYR A 110 -6.69 11.14 -7.04
N SER A 111 -7.70 10.35 -6.69
CA SER A 111 -9.01 10.82 -6.25
C SER A 111 -9.60 9.87 -5.23
N GLU A 112 -10.77 10.21 -4.71
CA GLU A 112 -11.51 9.39 -3.75
C GLU A 112 -11.86 8.00 -4.32
N LYS A 113 -11.91 7.87 -5.66
CA LYS A 113 -12.24 6.62 -6.34
C LYS A 113 -11.12 5.58 -6.33
N ASN A 114 -9.87 6.02 -6.16
CA ASN A 114 -8.70 5.14 -6.34
C ASN A 114 -7.62 5.31 -5.27
N VAL A 115 -7.88 6.09 -4.22
CA VAL A 115 -6.99 6.25 -3.06
C VAL A 115 -7.63 5.58 -1.84
N CYS A 116 -6.89 4.64 -1.24
CA CYS A 116 -7.26 3.99 0.01
C CYS A 116 -6.16 4.20 1.05
N ILE A 117 -6.53 4.64 2.25
CA ILE A 117 -5.62 4.81 3.39
C ILE A 117 -6.11 3.93 4.54
N SER A 118 -5.37 2.87 4.85
CA SER A 118 -5.65 1.94 5.92
C SER A 118 -4.63 2.10 7.07
N SER A 119 -5.09 2.02 8.31
CA SER A 119 -4.23 2.04 9.49
C SER A 119 -4.06 0.63 10.04
N THR A 120 -2.87 0.33 10.57
CA THR A 120 -2.58 -0.97 11.21
C THR A 120 -3.31 -1.18 12.54
N HIS A 121 -3.95 -0.13 13.06
CA HIS A 121 -4.64 -0.14 14.35
C HIS A 121 -3.69 -0.37 15.54
N THR A 122 -2.48 0.19 15.48
CA THR A 122 -1.58 0.23 16.64
C THR A 122 -2.12 1.18 17.71
N HIS A 123 -2.17 0.72 18.96
CA HIS A 123 -2.58 1.55 20.11
C HIS A 123 -1.40 2.28 20.77
N SER A 124 -0.27 2.38 20.06
CA SER A 124 0.99 2.91 20.58
C SER A 124 1.52 4.17 19.89
N GLY A 125 0.66 4.87 19.14
CA GLY A 125 0.97 6.15 18.50
C GLY A 125 0.41 7.36 19.27
N PRO A 126 0.96 8.58 19.08
CA PRO A 126 0.39 9.79 19.65
C PRO A 126 -0.98 10.10 19.04
N GLY A 127 -1.93 10.53 19.86
CA GLY A 127 -3.28 10.94 19.45
C GLY A 127 -3.38 12.37 18.94
N GLY A 128 -4.60 12.92 18.99
CA GLY A 128 -4.88 14.32 18.67
C GLY A 128 -5.00 14.66 17.18
N PHE A 129 -5.17 13.68 16.30
CA PHE A 129 -5.25 13.90 14.84
C PHE A 129 -6.64 13.60 14.23
N LEU A 130 -7.65 13.33 15.07
CA LEU A 130 -9.03 13.11 14.67
C LEU A 130 -9.86 14.39 14.88
N GLN A 131 -10.82 14.68 13.99
CA GLN A 131 -11.58 15.95 14.05
C GLN A 131 -12.79 15.92 15.00
N TYR A 132 -13.29 14.74 15.35
CA TYR A 132 -14.56 14.61 16.08
C TYR A 132 -14.33 14.61 17.59
N ALA A 133 -15.20 15.33 18.31
CA ALA A 133 -15.15 15.52 19.76
C ALA A 133 -14.88 14.21 20.52
N LEU A 134 -15.60 13.14 20.16
CA LEU A 134 -15.48 11.82 20.79
C LEU A 134 -14.02 11.32 20.87
N TYR A 135 -13.23 11.57 19.83
CA TYR A 135 -11.87 11.03 19.71
C TYR A 135 -10.78 11.98 20.22
N ILE A 136 -11.11 13.26 20.47
CA ILE A 136 -10.14 14.25 20.98
C ILE A 136 -10.18 14.42 22.50
N VAL A 137 -11.21 13.92 23.19
CA VAL A 137 -11.36 14.05 24.66
C VAL A 137 -10.12 13.56 25.39
N THR A 138 -9.61 12.37 25.07
CA THR A 138 -8.45 11.80 25.77
C THR A 138 -7.14 12.44 25.36
N SER A 139 -7.08 12.93 24.11
CA SER A 139 -5.96 13.72 23.59
C SER A 139 -5.94 15.16 24.09
N GLN A 140 -6.96 15.57 24.87
CA GLN A 140 -7.13 16.92 25.39
C GLN A 140 -7.14 18.01 24.29
N GLY A 141 -7.60 17.62 23.09
CA GLY A 141 -7.70 18.51 21.94
C GLY A 141 -7.04 17.97 20.68
N PHE A 142 -6.92 18.85 19.69
CA PHE A 142 -6.30 18.58 18.40
C PHE A 142 -4.82 18.97 18.44
N ILE A 143 -3.94 17.99 18.24
CA ILE A 143 -2.49 18.13 18.30
C ILE A 143 -1.96 18.27 16.88
N ARG A 144 -1.72 19.52 16.49
CA ARG A 144 -1.32 19.85 15.11
C ARG A 144 -0.04 19.14 14.67
N GLN A 145 0.91 18.92 15.56
CA GLN A 145 2.14 18.19 15.27
C GLN A 145 1.90 16.73 14.87
N SER A 146 0.99 16.01 15.56
CA SER A 146 0.60 14.64 15.20
C SER A 146 -0.09 14.61 13.84
N TYR A 147 -0.97 15.59 13.59
CA TYR A 147 -1.69 15.70 12.33
C TYR A 147 -0.76 15.97 11.14
N ASP A 148 0.11 16.97 11.28
CA ASP A 148 1.04 17.39 10.22
C ASP A 148 2.07 16.30 9.92
N SER A 149 2.59 15.60 10.94
CA SER A 149 3.56 14.51 10.74
C SER A 149 2.95 13.37 9.90
N ILE A 150 1.69 13.01 10.17
CA ILE A 150 0.99 11.97 9.41
C ILE A 150 0.78 12.39 7.96
N ILE A 151 0.25 13.59 7.71
CA ILE A 151 -0.01 14.04 6.34
C ILE A 151 1.27 14.18 5.54
N GLN A 152 2.30 14.82 6.11
CA GLN A 152 3.57 15.02 5.42
C GLN A 152 4.24 13.68 5.10
N GLY A 153 4.24 12.74 6.05
CA GLY A 153 4.79 11.40 5.81
C GLY A 153 3.98 10.59 4.79
N ILE A 154 2.65 10.68 4.81
CA ILE A 154 1.81 10.06 3.77
C ILE A 154 2.18 10.63 2.40
N LEU A 155 2.11 11.95 2.22
CA LEU A 155 2.43 12.60 0.95
C LEU A 155 3.85 12.28 0.48
N LYS A 156 4.81 12.17 1.40
CA LYS A 156 6.19 11.79 1.08
C LYS A 156 6.29 10.34 0.60
N SER A 157 5.63 9.40 1.28
CA SER A 157 5.60 8.00 0.85
C SER A 157 4.96 7.84 -0.53
N VAL A 158 3.90 8.60 -0.82
CA VAL A 158 3.25 8.62 -2.14
C VAL A 158 4.15 9.20 -3.21
N GLU A 159 4.84 10.30 -2.93
CA GLU A 159 5.83 10.89 -3.84
C GLU A 159 6.92 9.87 -4.20
N MET A 160 7.44 9.16 -3.20
CA MET A 160 8.46 8.12 -3.42
C MET A 160 7.91 6.95 -4.25
N ALA A 161 6.70 6.47 -3.93
CA ALA A 161 6.06 5.40 -4.68
C ALA A 161 5.79 5.81 -6.14
N HIS A 162 5.26 7.01 -6.36
CA HIS A 162 4.99 7.56 -7.68
C HIS A 162 6.27 7.76 -8.51
N GLY A 163 7.34 8.26 -7.88
CA GLY A 163 8.63 8.50 -8.53
C GLY A 163 9.43 7.23 -8.84
N ASN A 164 9.06 6.09 -8.24
CA ASN A 164 9.78 4.82 -8.37
C ASN A 164 8.91 3.72 -9.02
N ILE A 165 8.05 4.09 -9.96
CA ILE A 165 7.21 3.13 -10.70
C ILE A 165 8.06 2.31 -11.67
N GLN A 166 7.97 0.99 -11.59
CA GLN A 166 8.66 0.02 -12.46
C GLN A 166 7.70 -1.05 -12.98
N PRO A 167 7.95 -1.66 -14.15
CA PRO A 167 7.19 -2.83 -14.58
C PRO A 167 7.42 -4.01 -13.62
N GLY A 168 6.37 -4.77 -13.30
CA GLY A 168 6.44 -5.91 -12.41
C GLY A 168 5.19 -6.77 -12.43
N TYR A 169 5.24 -7.86 -11.67
CA TYR A 169 4.15 -8.82 -11.54
C TYR A 169 3.62 -8.80 -10.11
N ILE A 170 2.31 -9.03 -9.97
CA ILE A 170 1.66 -9.19 -8.66
C ILE A 170 1.24 -10.65 -8.54
N PHE A 171 1.63 -11.27 -7.44
CA PHE A 171 1.25 -12.63 -7.08
C PHE A 171 0.40 -12.61 -5.81
N TRP A 172 -0.48 -13.59 -5.67
CA TRP A 172 -1.33 -13.77 -4.50
C TRP A 172 -1.10 -15.14 -3.90
N ASN A 173 -1.13 -15.22 -2.57
CA ASN A 173 -1.10 -16.47 -1.83
C ASN A 173 -1.94 -16.34 -0.55
N GLU A 174 -2.43 -17.47 -0.05
CA GLU A 174 -3.27 -17.56 1.14
C GLU A 174 -2.79 -18.72 2.02
N GLY A 175 -3.01 -18.62 3.34
CA GLY A 175 -2.72 -19.69 4.28
C GLY A 175 -3.25 -19.40 5.68
N ASP A 176 -3.42 -20.45 6.46
CA ASP A 176 -3.95 -20.37 7.82
C ASP A 176 -2.89 -19.91 8.84
N LEU A 177 -3.27 -18.95 9.70
CA LEU A 177 -2.44 -18.45 10.78
C LEU A 177 -3.09 -18.75 12.14
N TYR A 178 -2.65 -19.84 12.77
CA TYR A 178 -3.09 -20.23 14.10
C TYR A 178 -2.25 -19.56 15.20
N ASN A 179 -2.82 -19.47 16.41
CA ASN A 179 -2.15 -18.97 17.62
C ASN A 179 -1.68 -17.50 17.58
N ALA A 180 -2.19 -16.68 16.66
CA ALA A 180 -1.90 -15.25 16.58
C ALA A 180 -3.04 -14.34 17.06
N SER A 181 -4.25 -14.89 17.27
CA SER A 181 -5.43 -14.13 17.68
C SER A 181 -6.42 -15.00 18.45
N ILE A 182 -7.30 -14.35 19.21
CA ILE A 182 -8.49 -14.95 19.82
C ILE A 182 -9.69 -14.02 19.61
N ASN A 183 -10.90 -14.58 19.57
CA ASN A 183 -12.11 -13.76 19.57
C ASN A 183 -12.35 -13.20 20.98
N ARG A 184 -12.29 -11.87 21.12
CA ARG A 184 -12.50 -11.17 22.40
C ARG A 184 -13.97 -11.07 22.84
N SER A 185 -14.91 -11.49 22.00
CA SER A 185 -16.36 -11.45 22.23
C SER A 185 -17.06 -12.72 21.68
N PRO A 186 -16.68 -13.92 22.17
CA PRO A 186 -17.15 -15.18 21.61
C PRO A 186 -18.65 -15.39 21.80
N THR A 187 -19.23 -14.92 22.91
CA THR A 187 -20.68 -15.00 23.18
C THR A 187 -21.50 -14.24 22.14
N SER A 188 -21.03 -13.07 21.70
CA SER A 188 -21.67 -12.31 20.63
C SER A 188 -21.58 -13.02 19.28
N TYR A 189 -20.43 -13.63 18.98
CA TYR A 189 -20.24 -14.39 17.74
C TYR A 189 -21.17 -15.62 17.66
N LEU A 190 -21.47 -16.26 18.80
CA LEU A 190 -22.43 -17.37 18.86
C LEU A 190 -23.89 -16.96 18.56
N ASN A 191 -24.19 -15.66 18.46
CA ASN A 191 -25.51 -15.19 18.04
C ASN A 191 -25.69 -15.13 16.51
N ASN A 192 -24.63 -15.33 15.72
CA ASN A 192 -24.76 -15.46 14.27
C ASN A 192 -25.64 -16.68 13.90
N PRO A 193 -26.22 -16.76 12.69
CA PRO A 193 -26.88 -17.99 12.23
C PRO A 193 -25.92 -19.20 12.30
N ALA A 194 -26.43 -20.36 12.70
CA ALA A 194 -25.61 -21.58 12.78
C ALA A 194 -25.04 -21.96 11.40
N GLU A 195 -25.87 -21.85 10.36
CA GLU A 195 -25.49 -22.11 8.96
C GLU A 195 -24.31 -21.24 8.48
N GLU A 196 -24.15 -20.00 8.99
CA GLU A 196 -23.00 -19.13 8.65
C GLU A 196 -21.72 -19.53 9.40
N ARG A 197 -21.83 -20.03 10.64
CA ARG A 197 -20.64 -20.44 11.42
C ARG A 197 -20.08 -21.78 11.01
N GLU A 198 -20.92 -22.63 10.42
CA GLU A 198 -20.59 -24.00 10.03
C GLU A 198 -20.21 -24.12 8.54
N SER A 199 -20.25 -23.02 7.78
CA SER A 199 -19.89 -22.96 6.36
C SER A 199 -18.40 -22.99 6.08
#